data_AF-A0A940U2Y6-F1
#
_entry.id   AF-A0A940U2Y6-F1
#
_cell.length_a   1.000
_cell.length_b   1.000
_cell.length_c   1.000
_cell.angle_alpha   90.00
_cell.angle_beta   90.00
_cell.angle_gamma   90.00
#
_symmetry.space_group_name_H-M   'P 1'
#
loop_
_entity.id
_entity.type
_entity.pdbx_description
1 polymer ?
#
loop_
_entity_poly.entity_id
_entity_poly.type
_entity_poly.pdbx_seq_one_letter_code
_entity_poly.pdbx_strand_id
1 'polypeptide(L)'
;SIPDGSVAFYVNHFVKRIHLLKERLAGKDLSFLEEKGAGEKYLPFYELPLRGAQQGAPADARERFVSLFLSYQIWRSDDELMKKEISGLQSSLDRLLSVKGGQLKWLIAYANDQDLPAITLGDFWKGTSAKGGEPTIPPAFTREGKKLIDAFMQEAKFGEQAAFAGRKEEFDKYYQKECSQVWSQFAVNFSKGMERIRGQKEWQKIAEKMGTEQGPHFEFLSRLETELGPLLGVENLPRWVRQVYQLRLGQTAEAAKQAAPAAAGSVAKAADEIKKLFTAEKRDALQEGKERMESFLEAAKAYQDYRQALTSLVPIAASRSQAFEQTARVFGDDPATSKAPLYGAFGALSRMKEGLKGSRPGEEILGTFLAGPLKFYEIFMRLEASCFLQSQWDSAVLSEMKAYQDLQAAQLLLSPEGPVEKFLKGPAGPFLVRSADRGYYAKKALGESISFEPSFFAFLQQREAGKAALMKSNYLVPIRGFPGEANPGARSLPQRTILQLHCGANIQALEIFSYPKGPQNFQWTPQSCSDVTFQVDIGDLALKKKYSGPNAFPEFLQDFQGGLRTFYSHEFLGEKTALERMGIQYIRIRYEIGGDQQSVRRFTAMPKQAPRTIVPCWE
;
A
#
# COMPACT_ATOMS: atom_id res chain seq x y z
N SER A 1 -27.39 -31.04 11.01
CA SER A 1 -26.14 -31.82 10.89
C SER A 1 -25.33 -31.61 12.16
N ILE A 2 -24.60 -32.62 12.65
CA ILE A 2 -23.73 -32.48 13.84
C ILE A 2 -22.49 -31.66 13.44
N PRO A 3 -22.04 -30.63 14.19
CA PRO A 3 -20.82 -29.88 13.89
C PRO A 3 -19.56 -30.76 13.93
N ASP A 4 -18.56 -30.49 13.07
CA ASP A 4 -17.35 -31.31 12.99
C ASP A 4 -16.52 -31.29 14.28
N GLY A 5 -16.47 -30.17 14.99
CA GLY A 5 -15.83 -30.10 16.32
C GLY A 5 -16.52 -30.98 17.36
N SER A 6 -17.85 -31.14 17.28
CA SER A 6 -18.57 -32.08 18.16
C SER A 6 -18.23 -33.53 17.81
N VAL A 7 -18.17 -33.87 16.53
CA VAL A 7 -17.76 -35.21 16.08
C VAL A 7 -16.33 -35.52 16.53
N ALA A 8 -15.39 -34.59 16.30
CA ALA A 8 -14.01 -34.71 16.72
C ALA A 8 -13.88 -35.02 18.21
N PHE A 9 -14.60 -34.27 19.04
CA PHE A 9 -14.63 -34.46 20.48
C PHE A 9 -15.12 -35.88 20.89
N TYR A 10 -16.27 -36.32 20.36
CA TYR A 10 -16.83 -37.64 20.73
C TYR A 10 -16.02 -38.81 20.18
N VAL A 11 -15.48 -38.68 18.96
CA VAL A 11 -14.58 -39.71 18.40
C VAL A 11 -13.32 -39.84 19.25
N ASN A 12 -12.70 -38.70 19.59
CA ASN A 12 -11.55 -38.65 20.47
C ASN A 12 -11.85 -39.31 21.82
N HIS A 13 -13.04 -39.06 22.40
CA HIS A 13 -13.50 -39.71 23.62
C HIS A 13 -13.55 -41.24 23.50
N PHE A 14 -14.22 -41.76 22.47
CA PHE A 14 -14.39 -43.21 22.30
C PHE A 14 -13.07 -43.92 22.03
N VAL A 15 -12.24 -43.40 21.12
CA VAL A 15 -10.93 -44.00 20.78
C VAL A 15 -10.06 -44.14 22.03
N LYS A 16 -9.97 -43.07 22.83
CA LYS A 16 -9.11 -43.07 24.02
C LYS A 16 -9.60 -43.98 25.13
N ARG A 17 -10.92 -44.05 25.36
CA ARG A 17 -11.49 -44.98 26.34
C ARG A 17 -11.30 -46.45 25.92
N ILE A 18 -11.48 -46.75 24.63
CA ILE A 18 -11.22 -48.09 24.08
C ILE A 18 -9.74 -48.46 24.29
N HIS A 19 -8.81 -47.55 23.97
CA HIS A 19 -7.38 -47.79 24.15
C HIS A 19 -7.02 -48.07 25.62
N LEU A 20 -7.54 -47.25 26.54
CA LEU A 20 -7.28 -47.42 27.97
C LEU A 20 -7.78 -48.77 28.51
N LEU A 21 -8.97 -49.19 28.12
CA LEU A 21 -9.51 -50.51 28.50
C LEU A 21 -8.69 -51.66 27.90
N LYS A 22 -8.20 -51.52 26.66
CA LYS A 22 -7.32 -52.52 26.04
C LYS A 22 -5.97 -52.64 26.76
N GLU A 23 -5.33 -51.51 27.11
CA GLU A 23 -4.08 -51.52 27.89
C GLU A 23 -4.29 -52.15 29.29
N ARG A 24 -5.43 -51.87 29.93
CA ARG A 24 -5.79 -52.51 31.19
C ARG A 24 -5.96 -54.03 31.06
N LEU A 25 -6.63 -54.50 29.99
CA LEU A 25 -6.75 -55.93 29.68
C LEU A 25 -5.39 -56.58 29.34
N ALA A 26 -4.45 -55.80 28.81
CA ALA A 26 -3.06 -56.23 28.58
C ALA A 26 -2.21 -56.27 29.87
N GLY A 27 -2.82 -56.03 31.04
CA GLY A 27 -2.17 -56.16 32.34
C GLY A 27 -1.34 -54.95 32.77
N LYS A 28 -1.53 -53.78 32.16
CA LYS A 28 -0.86 -52.54 32.58
C LYS A 28 -1.35 -52.06 33.95
N ASP A 29 -0.42 -51.53 34.75
CA ASP A 29 -0.67 -51.08 36.12
C ASP A 29 -1.14 -49.62 36.18
N LEU A 30 -1.48 -49.17 37.40
CA LEU A 30 -1.98 -47.80 37.63
C LEU A 30 -0.96 -46.76 37.18
N SER A 31 0.33 -46.96 37.49
CA SER A 31 1.42 -46.06 37.13
C SER A 31 1.50 -45.82 35.62
N PHE A 32 1.38 -46.88 34.82
CA PHE A 32 1.34 -46.76 33.35
C PHE A 32 0.10 -46.00 32.87
N LEU A 33 -1.08 -46.29 33.45
CA LEU A 33 -2.32 -45.62 33.08
C LEU A 33 -2.34 -44.14 33.52
N GLU A 34 -1.70 -43.82 34.65
CA GLU A 34 -1.53 -42.46 35.17
C GLU A 34 -0.51 -41.67 34.36
N GLU A 35 0.63 -42.25 33.97
CA GLU A 35 1.59 -41.59 33.08
C GLU A 35 0.92 -41.21 31.74
N LYS A 36 0.09 -42.11 31.21
CA LYS A 36 -0.71 -41.84 30.01
C LYS A 36 -1.86 -40.87 30.29
N GLY A 37 -2.52 -40.94 31.45
CA GLY A 37 -3.67 -40.09 31.81
C GLY A 37 -3.33 -38.69 32.30
N ALA A 38 -2.12 -38.47 32.85
CA ALA A 38 -1.66 -37.21 33.45
C ALA A 38 -1.30 -36.15 32.41
N GLY A 39 -0.88 -36.56 31.23
CA GLY A 39 -0.99 -35.70 30.06
C GLY A 39 -2.47 -35.66 29.68
N GLU A 40 -3.15 -34.53 29.89
CA GLU A 40 -4.54 -34.24 29.47
C GLU A 40 -4.94 -34.83 28.10
N LYS A 41 -3.93 -35.06 27.25
CA LYS A 41 -3.88 -35.91 26.07
C LYS A 41 -4.74 -37.18 26.04
N TYR A 42 -5.00 -37.95 27.10
CA TYR A 42 -5.69 -39.26 26.95
C TYR A 42 -7.15 -39.35 27.41
N LEU A 43 -7.78 -38.31 27.97
CA LEU A 43 -9.12 -38.48 28.56
C LEU A 43 -10.11 -37.37 28.20
N PRO A 44 -10.71 -37.34 27.01
CA PRO A 44 -11.71 -36.31 26.64
C PRO A 44 -13.05 -36.45 27.38
N PHE A 45 -13.23 -37.53 28.17
CA PHE A 45 -14.51 -37.84 28.84
C PHE A 45 -14.88 -36.85 29.94
N TYR A 46 -13.93 -36.10 30.53
CA TYR A 46 -14.23 -35.20 31.65
C TYR A 46 -15.11 -34.00 31.22
N GLU A 47 -15.08 -33.58 29.96
CA GLU A 47 -15.89 -32.44 29.50
C GLU A 47 -17.36 -32.79 29.27
N LEU A 48 -17.72 -34.06 29.13
CA LEU A 48 -19.11 -34.46 28.84
C LEU A 48 -20.06 -34.23 30.02
N PRO A 49 -19.72 -34.66 31.24
CA PRO A 49 -20.48 -34.29 32.43
C PRO A 49 -20.40 -32.79 32.76
N LEU A 50 -19.27 -32.13 32.45
CA LEU A 50 -19.00 -30.75 32.85
C LEU A 50 -19.52 -29.68 31.88
N ARG A 51 -19.78 -30.00 30.61
CA ARG A 51 -20.36 -29.04 29.64
C ARG A 51 -21.75 -28.55 30.05
N GLY A 52 -22.50 -29.33 30.82
CA GLY A 52 -23.77 -28.91 31.42
C GLY A 52 -23.65 -28.22 32.78
N ALA A 53 -22.49 -28.31 33.43
CA ALA A 53 -22.26 -27.94 34.83
C ALA A 53 -21.25 -26.78 35.01
N GLN A 54 -20.97 -26.00 33.96
CA GLN A 54 -19.90 -24.97 33.97
C GLN A 54 -20.06 -23.86 35.04
N GLN A 55 -21.19 -23.76 35.73
CA GLN A 55 -21.32 -22.88 36.89
C GLN A 55 -21.15 -23.68 38.19
N GLY A 56 -19.98 -23.55 38.84
CA GLY A 56 -19.77 -23.98 40.23
C GLY A 56 -18.91 -25.24 40.46
N ALA A 57 -18.28 -25.81 39.43
CA ALA A 57 -17.35 -26.93 39.62
C ALA A 57 -16.03 -26.47 40.30
N PRO A 58 -15.50 -27.22 41.29
CA PRO A 58 -14.18 -26.96 41.88
C PRO A 58 -13.06 -26.97 40.83
N ALA A 59 -12.03 -26.13 41.02
CA ALA A 59 -10.91 -25.98 40.08
C ALA A 59 -10.16 -27.31 39.83
N ASP A 60 -10.17 -28.23 40.80
CA ASP A 60 -9.50 -29.53 40.77
C ASP A 60 -10.44 -30.71 40.45
N ALA A 61 -11.73 -30.45 40.16
CA ALA A 61 -12.73 -31.49 39.90
C ALA A 61 -12.33 -32.40 38.72
N ARG A 62 -11.61 -31.83 37.74
CA ARG A 62 -11.07 -32.53 36.58
C ARG A 62 -10.04 -33.58 36.98
N GLU A 63 -9.04 -33.20 37.78
CA GLU A 63 -7.95 -34.07 38.21
C GLU A 63 -8.48 -35.21 39.09
N ARG A 64 -9.40 -34.89 40.01
CA ARG A 64 -10.04 -35.88 40.89
C ARG A 64 -10.83 -36.92 40.12
N PHE A 65 -11.62 -36.50 39.12
CA PHE A 65 -12.41 -37.43 38.32
C PHE A 65 -11.52 -38.36 37.49
N VAL A 66 -10.46 -37.81 36.88
CA VAL A 66 -9.47 -38.61 36.13
C VAL A 66 -8.84 -39.66 37.04
N SER A 67 -8.35 -39.27 38.22
CA SER A 67 -7.74 -40.18 39.19
C SER A 67 -8.71 -41.28 39.66
N LEU A 68 -9.96 -40.92 39.96
CA LEU A 68 -11.01 -41.87 40.34
C LEU A 68 -11.33 -42.86 39.21
N PHE A 69 -11.41 -42.39 37.97
CA PHE A 69 -11.69 -43.24 36.82
C PHE A 69 -10.55 -44.24 36.58
N LEU A 70 -9.30 -43.80 36.62
CA LEU A 70 -8.13 -44.69 36.46
C LEU A 70 -8.08 -45.74 37.59
N SER A 71 -8.30 -45.32 38.83
CA SER A 71 -8.37 -46.21 40.00
C SER A 71 -9.48 -47.25 39.84
N TYR A 72 -10.66 -46.84 39.36
CA TYR A 72 -11.77 -47.74 39.10
C TYR A 72 -11.43 -48.81 38.04
N GLN A 73 -10.68 -48.47 37.00
CA GLN A 73 -10.25 -49.47 36.00
C GLN A 73 -9.28 -50.50 36.59
N ILE A 74 -8.48 -50.12 37.59
CA ILE A 74 -7.59 -51.05 38.29
C ILE A 74 -8.37 -51.97 39.23
N TRP A 75 -9.33 -51.43 39.98
CA TRP A 75 -10.16 -52.20 40.91
C TRP A 75 -11.12 -53.18 40.22
N ARG A 76 -11.44 -52.94 38.94
CA ARG A 76 -12.21 -53.89 38.14
C ARG A 76 -11.38 -55.16 37.85
N SER A 77 -11.98 -56.30 38.15
CA SER A 77 -11.43 -57.64 37.94
C SER A 77 -12.20 -58.48 36.92
N ASP A 78 -13.30 -57.96 36.38
CA ASP A 78 -14.12 -58.63 35.38
C ASP A 78 -13.69 -58.24 33.95
N ASP A 79 -12.83 -59.07 33.36
CA ASP A 79 -12.33 -58.91 32.00
C ASP A 79 -13.44 -59.04 30.94
N GLU A 80 -14.45 -59.88 31.17
CA GLU A 80 -15.56 -60.07 30.24
C GLU A 80 -16.44 -58.81 30.15
N LEU A 81 -16.66 -58.16 31.29
CA LEU A 81 -17.39 -56.91 31.33
C LEU A 81 -16.61 -55.76 30.69
N MET A 82 -15.27 -55.72 30.82
CA MET A 82 -14.42 -54.78 30.09
C MET A 82 -14.44 -55.02 28.58
N LYS A 83 -14.38 -56.28 28.13
CA LYS A 83 -14.53 -56.63 26.70
C LYS A 83 -15.89 -56.19 26.16
N LYS A 84 -16.99 -56.42 26.89
CA LYS A 84 -18.33 -55.98 26.50
C LYS A 84 -18.44 -54.45 26.39
N GLU A 85 -17.80 -53.72 27.29
CA GLU A 85 -17.73 -52.25 27.24
C GLU A 85 -16.95 -51.78 26.00
N ILE A 86 -15.80 -52.39 25.71
CA ILE A 86 -15.03 -52.11 24.49
C ILE A 86 -15.90 -52.31 23.25
N SER A 87 -16.62 -53.43 23.12
CA SER A 87 -17.50 -53.69 21.98
C SER A 87 -18.64 -52.67 21.85
N GLY A 88 -19.21 -52.23 22.98
CA GLY A 88 -20.25 -51.18 22.99
C GLY A 88 -19.73 -49.80 22.56
N LEU A 89 -18.51 -49.45 22.99
CA LEU A 89 -17.82 -48.22 22.58
C LEU A 89 -17.44 -48.27 21.11
N GLN A 90 -16.93 -49.40 20.62
CA GLN A 90 -16.62 -49.61 19.20
C GLN A 90 -17.88 -49.45 18.34
N SER A 91 -18.99 -50.07 18.73
CA SER A 91 -20.29 -49.94 18.02
C SER A 91 -20.82 -48.49 18.00
N SER A 92 -20.56 -47.72 19.05
CA SER A 92 -20.98 -46.32 19.14
C SER A 92 -20.08 -45.41 18.29
N LEU A 93 -18.78 -45.69 18.26
CA LEU A 93 -17.82 -45.03 17.39
C LEU A 93 -18.13 -45.29 15.91
N ASP A 94 -18.45 -46.53 15.55
CA ASP A 94 -18.82 -46.89 14.17
C ASP A 94 -20.10 -46.17 13.73
N ARG A 95 -21.12 -46.11 14.60
CA ARG A 95 -22.33 -45.31 14.34
C ARG A 95 -22.02 -43.83 14.13
N LEU A 96 -21.20 -43.24 15.01
CA LEU A 96 -20.83 -41.82 14.92
C LEU A 96 -20.08 -41.49 13.62
N LEU A 97 -19.12 -42.33 13.23
CA LEU A 97 -18.38 -42.15 11.98
C LEU A 97 -19.30 -42.33 10.75
N SER A 98 -20.32 -43.18 10.86
CA SER A 98 -21.29 -43.41 9.78
C SER A 98 -22.23 -42.21 9.57
N VAL A 99 -22.54 -41.44 10.62
CA VAL A 99 -23.39 -40.23 10.53
C VAL A 99 -22.78 -39.14 9.63
N LYS A 100 -21.45 -39.14 9.45
CA LYS A 100 -20.73 -38.23 8.54
C LYS A 100 -20.36 -38.86 7.20
N GLY A 101 -21.08 -39.91 6.80
CA GLY A 101 -20.78 -40.66 5.58
C GLY A 101 -19.43 -41.36 5.62
N GLY A 102 -18.84 -41.57 6.81
CA GLY A 102 -17.52 -42.17 6.96
C GLY A 102 -16.34 -41.26 6.67
N GLN A 103 -16.56 -39.97 6.38
CA GLN A 103 -15.47 -39.04 6.06
C GLN A 103 -14.70 -38.62 7.33
N LEU A 104 -13.36 -38.62 7.25
CA LEU A 104 -12.49 -38.27 8.38
C LEU A 104 -12.14 -36.77 8.45
N LYS A 105 -12.88 -35.90 7.74
CA LYS A 105 -12.59 -34.45 7.64
C LYS A 105 -12.57 -33.74 8.99
N TRP A 106 -13.32 -34.25 9.96
CA TRP A 106 -13.35 -33.75 11.33
C TRP A 106 -11.98 -33.80 12.03
N LEU A 107 -11.01 -34.60 11.54
CA LEU A 107 -9.63 -34.60 12.05
C LEU A 107 -8.95 -33.23 11.92
N ILE A 108 -9.36 -32.43 10.93
CA ILE A 108 -8.88 -31.05 10.76
C ILE A 108 -9.40 -30.18 11.92
N ALA A 109 -10.69 -30.29 12.26
CA ALA A 109 -11.27 -29.59 13.40
C ALA A 109 -10.61 -30.03 14.72
N TYR A 110 -10.39 -31.34 14.90
CA TYR A 110 -9.67 -31.88 16.05
C TYR A 110 -8.31 -31.22 16.26
N ALA A 111 -7.51 -31.10 15.19
CA ALA A 111 -6.18 -30.50 15.27
C ALA A 111 -6.21 -28.98 15.46
N ASN A 112 -7.22 -28.29 14.91
CA ASN A 112 -7.40 -26.85 15.12
C ASN A 112 -7.89 -26.50 16.53
N ASP A 113 -8.62 -27.40 17.19
CA ASP A 113 -9.10 -27.22 18.56
C ASP A 113 -8.01 -27.48 19.63
N GLN A 114 -6.83 -27.98 19.23
CA GLN A 114 -5.70 -28.14 20.14
C GLN A 114 -4.96 -26.82 20.36
N ASP A 115 -4.20 -26.73 21.46
CA ASP A 115 -3.31 -25.61 21.77
C ASP A 115 -2.05 -25.63 20.88
N LEU A 116 -2.25 -25.38 19.59
CA LEU A 116 -1.20 -25.26 18.58
C LEU A 116 -1.28 -23.88 17.92
N PRO A 117 -0.15 -23.20 17.69
CA PRO A 117 -0.16 -21.88 17.07
C PRO A 117 -0.54 -21.96 15.58
N ALA A 118 -1.41 -21.04 15.15
CA ALA A 118 -1.64 -20.79 13.73
C ALA A 118 -0.49 -19.95 13.14
N ILE A 119 -0.22 -20.09 11.84
CA ILE A 119 0.73 -19.21 11.14
C ILE A 119 -0.05 -17.99 10.62
N THR A 120 0.44 -16.80 10.92
CA THR A 120 -0.21 -15.52 10.64
C THR A 120 0.70 -14.59 9.84
N LEU A 121 0.14 -13.52 9.26
CA LEU A 121 0.99 -12.48 8.64
C LEU A 121 1.94 -11.83 9.65
N GLY A 122 1.56 -11.74 10.93
CA GLY A 122 2.39 -11.18 12.00
C GLY A 122 3.66 -11.97 12.30
N ASP A 123 3.73 -13.23 11.87
CA ASP A 123 4.94 -14.04 12.00
C ASP A 123 6.07 -13.52 11.11
N PHE A 124 5.72 -12.90 9.98
CA PHE A 124 6.67 -12.39 8.97
C PHE A 124 6.70 -10.86 8.90
N TRP A 125 5.53 -10.22 9.02
CA TRP A 125 5.35 -8.77 8.94
C TRP A 125 5.22 -8.17 10.34
N LYS A 126 6.37 -7.81 10.93
CA LYS A 126 6.49 -7.27 12.30
C LYS A 126 6.00 -5.81 12.48
N GLY A 127 5.01 -5.40 11.70
CA GLY A 127 4.34 -4.11 11.84
C GLY A 127 3.36 -4.07 13.02
N THR A 128 3.04 -2.86 13.50
CA THR A 128 2.25 -2.64 14.71
C THR A 128 0.73 -2.62 14.49
N SER A 129 0.24 -2.53 13.25
CA SER A 129 -1.19 -2.42 12.94
C SER A 129 -1.82 -3.71 12.44
N ALA A 130 -2.04 -4.68 13.34
CA ALA A 130 -2.82 -5.86 13.00
C ALA A 130 -4.27 -5.47 12.67
N LYS A 131 -4.82 -6.00 11.57
CA LYS A 131 -6.23 -5.82 11.19
C LYS A 131 -7.02 -7.11 11.44
N GLY A 132 -8.31 -6.96 11.73
CA GLY A 132 -9.22 -8.10 11.79
C GLY A 132 -9.38 -8.76 10.41
N GLY A 133 -9.45 -10.09 10.38
CA GLY A 133 -9.65 -10.86 9.14
C GLY A 133 -8.40 -11.07 8.29
N GLU A 134 -7.21 -10.91 8.87
CA GLU A 134 -5.96 -11.29 8.20
C GLU A 134 -5.95 -12.79 7.85
N PRO A 135 -5.36 -13.18 6.69
CA PRO A 135 -5.22 -14.58 6.33
C PRO A 135 -4.35 -15.30 7.35
N THR A 136 -4.75 -16.52 7.70
CA THR A 136 -4.02 -17.41 8.62
C THR A 136 -3.98 -18.81 8.05
N ILE A 137 -2.93 -19.56 8.37
CA ILE A 137 -2.86 -21.00 8.14
C ILE A 137 -3.23 -21.67 9.47
N PRO A 138 -4.39 -22.34 9.54
CA PRO A 138 -4.82 -23.04 10.74
C PRO A 138 -3.80 -24.11 11.18
N PRO A 139 -3.71 -24.40 12.49
CA PRO A 139 -2.72 -25.34 13.03
C PRO A 139 -2.76 -26.72 12.37
N ALA A 140 -3.94 -27.21 11.99
CA ALA A 140 -4.12 -28.49 11.32
C ALA A 140 -3.32 -28.65 10.03
N PHE A 141 -2.97 -27.54 9.35
CA PHE A 141 -2.22 -27.54 8.09
C PHE A 141 -0.73 -27.20 8.26
N THR A 142 -0.24 -27.24 9.50
CA THR A 142 1.18 -27.18 9.84
C THR A 142 1.74 -28.60 10.01
N ARG A 143 3.06 -28.73 10.04
CA ARG A 143 3.78 -29.97 10.32
C ARG A 143 3.40 -30.55 11.67
N GLU A 144 3.31 -29.73 12.71
CA GLU A 144 2.94 -30.20 14.04
C GLU A 144 1.47 -30.62 14.11
N GLY A 145 0.57 -29.88 13.44
CA GLY A 145 -0.83 -30.31 13.28
C GLY A 145 -0.96 -31.62 12.50
N LYS A 146 -0.18 -31.81 11.43
CA LYS A 146 -0.16 -33.07 10.67
C LYS A 146 0.35 -34.23 11.51
N LYS A 147 1.42 -34.05 12.28
CA LYS A 147 1.92 -35.06 13.22
C LYS A 147 0.86 -35.46 14.24
N LEU A 148 0.10 -34.49 14.76
CA LEU A 148 -1.00 -34.74 15.68
C LEU A 148 -2.12 -35.56 15.02
N ILE A 149 -2.52 -35.21 13.79
CA ILE A 149 -3.52 -35.94 13.01
C ILE A 149 -3.05 -37.38 12.73
N ASP A 150 -1.79 -37.55 12.36
CA ASP A 150 -1.20 -38.87 12.08
C ASP A 150 -1.07 -39.73 13.33
N ALA A 151 -0.63 -39.15 14.45
CA ALA A 151 -0.58 -39.82 15.73
C ALA A 151 -1.97 -40.29 16.16
N PHE A 152 -2.98 -39.41 16.03
CA PHE A 152 -4.37 -39.78 16.32
C PHE A 152 -4.85 -40.94 15.44
N MET A 153 -4.58 -40.88 14.13
CA MET A 153 -4.95 -41.97 13.20
C MET A 153 -4.24 -43.29 13.53
N GLN A 154 -2.99 -43.25 14.00
CA GLN A 154 -2.28 -44.44 14.44
C GLN A 154 -2.92 -45.01 15.71
N GLU A 155 -3.18 -44.18 16.72
CA GLU A 155 -3.87 -44.58 17.96
C GLU A 155 -5.25 -45.20 17.66
N ALA A 156 -6.04 -44.61 16.76
CA ALA A 156 -7.33 -45.15 16.33
C ALA A 156 -7.22 -46.51 15.63
N LYS A 157 -6.14 -46.76 14.88
CA LYS A 157 -5.91 -48.04 14.18
C LYS A 157 -5.53 -49.19 15.11
N PHE A 158 -4.88 -48.94 16.25
CA PHE A 158 -4.73 -49.94 17.32
C PHE A 158 -6.11 -50.40 17.88
N GLY A 159 -7.20 -49.71 17.51
CA GLY A 159 -8.57 -50.13 17.74
C GLY A 159 -9.07 -51.31 16.88
N GLU A 160 -8.34 -51.78 15.86
CA GLU A 160 -8.78 -52.79 14.86
C GLU A 160 -10.11 -52.45 14.16
N GLN A 161 -10.43 -51.17 14.02
CA GLN A 161 -11.71 -50.77 13.43
C GLN A 161 -11.65 -50.74 11.90
N ALA A 162 -12.36 -51.69 11.27
CA ALA A 162 -12.61 -51.70 9.83
C ALA A 162 -13.16 -50.35 9.31
N ALA A 163 -13.85 -49.58 10.17
CA ALA A 163 -14.38 -48.25 9.89
C ALA A 163 -13.34 -47.15 9.61
N PHE A 164 -12.03 -47.39 9.80
CA PHE A 164 -10.95 -46.48 9.39
C PHE A 164 -10.13 -47.00 8.19
N ALA A 165 -10.29 -48.29 7.85
CA ALA A 165 -9.65 -48.89 6.67
C ALA A 165 -10.29 -48.34 5.39
N GLY A 166 -9.48 -48.02 4.36
CA GLY A 166 -9.92 -47.40 3.11
C GLY A 166 -10.21 -45.88 3.21
N ARG A 167 -10.90 -45.42 4.26
CA ARG A 167 -11.22 -43.99 4.48
C ARG A 167 -10.00 -43.12 4.75
N LYS A 168 -8.91 -43.71 5.25
CA LYS A 168 -7.62 -43.01 5.41
C LYS A 168 -7.10 -42.47 4.08
N GLU A 169 -7.14 -43.27 3.02
CA GLU A 169 -6.60 -42.84 1.72
C GLU A 169 -7.42 -41.70 1.12
N GLU A 170 -8.74 -41.76 1.25
CA GLU A 170 -9.65 -40.67 0.87
C GLU A 170 -9.37 -39.39 1.68
N PHE A 171 -9.18 -39.53 3.00
CA PHE A 171 -8.81 -38.40 3.86
C PHE A 171 -7.44 -37.83 3.50
N ASP A 172 -6.42 -38.65 3.26
CA ASP A 172 -5.08 -38.20 2.92
C ASP A 172 -5.11 -37.39 1.61
N LYS A 173 -5.87 -37.83 0.60
CA LYS A 173 -6.11 -37.08 -0.66
C LYS A 173 -6.83 -35.75 -0.40
N TYR A 174 -7.89 -35.76 0.42
CA TYR A 174 -8.63 -34.55 0.78
C TYR A 174 -7.76 -33.55 1.55
N TYR A 175 -7.06 -34.01 2.59
CA TYR A 175 -6.17 -33.21 3.42
C TYR A 175 -5.09 -32.54 2.57
N GLN A 176 -4.49 -33.25 1.63
CA GLN A 176 -3.49 -32.67 0.72
C GLN A 176 -4.08 -31.53 -0.12
N LYS A 177 -5.27 -31.72 -0.69
CA LYS A 177 -5.95 -30.68 -1.46
C LYS A 177 -6.26 -29.43 -0.62
N GLU A 178 -6.80 -29.62 0.58
CA GLU A 178 -7.13 -28.50 1.48
C GLU A 178 -5.87 -27.79 1.98
N CYS A 179 -4.86 -28.53 2.43
CA CYS A 179 -3.57 -27.99 2.85
C CYS A 179 -2.97 -27.11 1.74
N SER A 180 -2.94 -27.65 0.52
CA SER A 180 -2.50 -26.94 -0.68
C SER A 180 -3.24 -25.64 -0.91
N GLN A 181 -4.57 -25.66 -0.80
CA GLN A 181 -5.42 -24.50 -1.01
C GLN A 181 -5.20 -23.42 0.05
N VAL A 182 -5.10 -23.81 1.33
CA VAL A 182 -4.84 -22.88 2.44
C VAL A 182 -3.49 -22.18 2.27
N TRP A 183 -2.43 -22.94 1.98
CA TRP A 183 -1.10 -22.38 1.74
C TRP A 183 -1.06 -21.48 0.50
N SER A 184 -1.74 -21.86 -0.59
CA SER A 184 -1.89 -21.03 -1.78
C SER A 184 -2.61 -19.71 -1.49
N GLN A 185 -3.72 -19.76 -0.76
CA GLN A 185 -4.49 -18.56 -0.41
C GLN A 185 -3.69 -17.62 0.50
N PHE A 186 -2.93 -18.18 1.44
CA PHE A 186 -2.02 -17.39 2.28
C PHE A 186 -0.93 -16.72 1.43
N ALA A 187 -0.29 -17.45 0.51
CA ALA A 187 0.74 -16.91 -0.38
C ALA A 187 0.21 -15.78 -1.28
N VAL A 188 -0.97 -15.95 -1.88
CA VAL A 188 -1.61 -14.91 -2.73
C VAL A 188 -1.93 -13.65 -1.93
N ASN A 189 -2.34 -13.79 -0.66
CA ASN A 189 -2.66 -12.66 0.21
C ASN A 189 -1.48 -12.18 1.06
N PHE A 190 -0.28 -12.76 0.90
CA PHE A 190 0.85 -12.51 1.78
C PHE A 190 1.26 -11.03 1.82
N SER A 191 1.23 -10.36 0.67
CA SER A 191 1.59 -8.95 0.54
C SER A 191 0.63 -8.00 1.29
N LYS A 192 -0.56 -8.45 1.71
CA LYS A 192 -1.43 -7.67 2.61
C LYS A 192 -0.78 -7.38 3.96
N GLY A 193 0.24 -8.14 4.34
CA GLY A 193 1.03 -7.86 5.53
C GLY A 193 1.72 -6.48 5.51
N MET A 194 1.91 -5.86 4.34
CA MET A 194 2.37 -4.47 4.22
C MET A 194 1.44 -3.47 4.92
N GLU A 195 0.14 -3.76 5.02
CA GLU A 195 -0.83 -2.89 5.69
C GLU A 195 -0.62 -2.81 7.21
N ARG A 196 0.19 -3.71 7.77
CA ARG A 196 0.55 -3.71 9.20
C ARG A 196 1.61 -2.65 9.52
N ILE A 197 2.33 -2.17 8.52
CA ILE A 197 3.50 -1.31 8.67
C ILE A 197 3.07 0.15 8.80
N ARG A 198 3.47 0.81 9.88
CA ARG A 198 3.12 2.21 10.14
C ARG A 198 4.33 3.12 10.22
N GLY A 199 4.23 4.24 9.49
CA GLY A 199 5.21 5.30 9.51
C GLY A 199 6.58 4.89 8.96
N GLN A 200 7.42 5.90 8.75
CA GLN A 200 8.71 5.74 8.09
C GLN A 200 9.62 4.70 8.77
N LYS A 201 9.73 4.72 10.10
CA LYS A 201 10.69 3.87 10.84
C LYS A 201 10.42 2.37 10.70
N GLU A 202 9.14 1.95 10.68
CA GLU A 202 8.81 0.54 10.48
C GLU A 202 9.07 0.10 9.05
N TRP A 203 8.73 0.95 8.08
CA TRP A 203 9.03 0.73 6.67
C TRP A 203 10.54 0.60 6.42
N GLN A 204 11.36 1.45 7.03
CA GLN A 204 12.83 1.37 6.95
C GLN A 204 13.37 0.04 7.50
N LYS A 205 12.96 -0.37 8.71
CA LYS A 205 13.38 -1.65 9.31
C LYS A 205 13.07 -2.86 8.45
N ILE A 206 11.93 -2.84 7.75
CA ILE A 206 11.55 -3.91 6.83
C ILE A 206 12.34 -3.80 5.53
N ALA A 207 12.57 -2.59 5.00
CA ALA A 207 13.37 -2.34 3.81
C ALA A 207 14.84 -2.80 3.96
N GLU A 208 15.41 -2.68 5.15
CA GLU A 208 16.77 -3.18 5.49
C GLU A 208 16.89 -4.70 5.35
N LYS A 209 15.77 -5.43 5.47
CA LYS A 209 15.77 -6.90 5.43
C LYS A 209 15.10 -7.46 4.17
N MET A 210 14.26 -6.68 3.49
CA MET A 210 13.37 -7.15 2.42
C MET A 210 14.11 -7.91 1.31
N GLY A 211 15.31 -7.46 0.93
CA GLY A 211 16.15 -8.11 -0.07
C GLY A 211 17.01 -9.28 0.41
N THR A 212 16.91 -9.67 1.69
CA THR A 212 17.77 -10.68 2.35
C THR A 212 16.95 -11.92 2.76
N GLU A 213 17.61 -13.00 3.22
CA GLU A 213 16.91 -14.18 3.79
C GLU A 213 16.02 -13.85 5.00
N GLN A 214 16.29 -12.74 5.70
CA GLN A 214 15.49 -12.25 6.82
C GLN A 214 14.31 -11.38 6.38
N GLY A 215 14.11 -11.21 5.07
CA GLY A 215 12.97 -10.50 4.52
C GLY A 215 11.69 -11.33 4.65
N PRO A 216 10.51 -10.70 4.84
CA PRO A 216 9.25 -11.43 5.08
C PRO A 216 8.96 -12.51 4.04
N HIS A 217 9.21 -12.23 2.77
CA HIS A 217 8.94 -13.17 1.68
C HIS A 217 9.86 -14.39 1.71
N PHE A 218 11.14 -14.21 2.07
CA PHE A 218 12.12 -15.29 2.11
C PHE A 218 12.01 -16.13 3.38
N GLU A 219 11.70 -15.51 4.52
CA GLU A 219 11.31 -16.22 5.74
C GLU A 219 10.08 -17.10 5.51
N PHE A 220 9.07 -16.60 4.79
CA PHE A 220 7.90 -17.41 4.42
C PHE A 220 8.26 -18.59 3.53
N LEU A 221 9.12 -18.42 2.51
CA LEU A 221 9.58 -19.54 1.68
C LEU A 221 10.32 -20.59 2.51
N SER A 222 11.20 -20.17 3.42
CA SER A 222 11.89 -21.09 4.35
C SER A 222 10.91 -21.81 5.29
N ARG A 223 9.89 -21.10 5.79
CA ARG A 223 8.86 -21.70 6.63
C ARG A 223 8.04 -22.73 5.85
N LEU A 224 7.62 -22.40 4.63
CA LEU A 224 6.90 -23.28 3.74
C LEU A 224 7.67 -24.58 3.49
N GLU A 225 8.97 -24.48 3.23
CA GLU A 225 9.84 -25.65 3.03
C GLU A 225 9.87 -26.57 4.25
N THR A 226 9.94 -25.98 5.44
CA THR A 226 9.99 -26.69 6.73
C THR A 226 8.67 -27.37 7.07
N GLU A 227 7.55 -26.71 6.76
CA GLU A 227 6.20 -27.17 7.07
C GLU A 227 5.69 -28.22 6.08
N LEU A 228 5.95 -28.03 4.79
CA LEU A 228 5.48 -28.93 3.72
C LEU A 228 6.50 -30.01 3.35
N GLY A 229 7.72 -29.97 3.89
CA GLY A 229 8.77 -30.97 3.66
C GLY A 229 8.30 -32.43 3.82
N PRO A 230 7.58 -32.79 4.90
CA PRO A 230 7.06 -34.15 5.08
C PRO A 230 6.01 -34.59 4.04
N LEU A 231 5.42 -33.65 3.29
CA LEU A 231 4.41 -33.91 2.27
C LEU A 231 5.02 -34.09 0.87
N LEU A 232 6.34 -33.90 0.71
CA LEU A 232 7.07 -33.92 -0.57
C LEU A 232 7.03 -35.24 -1.36
N GLY A 233 6.80 -36.36 -0.67
CA GLY A 233 6.79 -37.70 -1.28
C GLY A 233 5.45 -38.14 -1.86
N VAL A 234 4.43 -37.28 -1.88
CA VAL A 234 3.06 -37.67 -2.25
C VAL A 234 2.67 -37.12 -3.63
N GLU A 235 1.97 -37.92 -4.43
CA GLU A 235 1.67 -37.70 -5.86
C GLU A 235 1.00 -36.36 -6.22
N ASN A 236 0.50 -35.59 -5.25
CA ASN A 236 -0.38 -34.43 -5.46
C ASN A 236 0.12 -33.08 -4.91
N LEU A 237 1.43 -32.83 -4.82
CA LEU A 237 1.91 -31.50 -4.44
C LEU A 237 1.51 -30.42 -5.46
N PRO A 238 1.03 -29.26 -5.00
CA PRO A 238 0.79 -28.11 -5.86
C PRO A 238 2.04 -27.76 -6.62
N ARG A 239 1.83 -27.42 -7.89
CA ARG A 239 2.93 -27.09 -8.78
C ARG A 239 3.79 -25.94 -8.25
N TRP A 240 3.18 -24.88 -7.70
CA TRP A 240 3.92 -23.73 -7.19
C TRP A 240 4.81 -24.08 -6.00
N VAL A 241 4.38 -25.02 -5.14
CA VAL A 241 5.22 -25.55 -4.05
C VAL A 241 6.40 -26.32 -4.65
N ARG A 242 6.16 -27.18 -5.65
CA ARG A 242 7.25 -27.87 -6.37
C ARG A 242 8.24 -26.88 -7.00
N GLN A 243 7.77 -25.77 -7.57
CA GLN A 243 8.61 -24.72 -8.13
C GLN A 243 9.51 -24.06 -7.08
N VAL A 244 9.05 -23.87 -5.83
CA VAL A 244 9.88 -23.35 -4.73
C VAL A 244 11.06 -24.29 -4.46
N TYR A 245 10.79 -25.59 -4.28
CA TYR A 245 11.83 -26.59 -4.05
C TYR A 245 12.79 -26.71 -5.23
N GLN A 246 12.26 -26.66 -6.46
CA GLN A 246 13.05 -26.63 -7.68
C GLN A 246 14.04 -25.45 -7.67
N LEU A 247 13.57 -24.22 -7.45
CA LEU A 247 14.44 -23.03 -7.43
C LEU A 247 15.56 -23.15 -6.38
N ARG A 248 15.27 -23.67 -5.18
CA ARG A 248 16.29 -23.91 -4.15
C ARG A 248 17.34 -24.93 -4.58
N LEU A 249 16.92 -26.07 -5.13
CA LEU A 249 17.83 -27.09 -5.64
C LEU A 249 18.73 -26.51 -6.75
N GLY A 250 18.15 -25.72 -7.65
CA GLY A 250 18.89 -25.01 -8.70
C GLY A 250 19.92 -24.03 -8.14
N GLN A 251 19.58 -23.29 -7.07
CA GLN A 251 20.54 -22.41 -6.38
C GLN A 251 21.70 -23.19 -5.76
N THR A 252 21.43 -24.32 -5.11
CA THR A 252 22.51 -25.15 -4.54
C THR A 252 23.42 -25.73 -5.62
N ALA A 253 22.86 -26.08 -6.78
CA ALA A 253 23.62 -26.58 -7.93
C ALA A 253 24.51 -25.48 -8.55
N GLU A 254 23.99 -24.27 -8.74
CA GLU A 254 24.76 -23.12 -9.25
C GLU A 254 25.85 -22.68 -8.26
N ALA A 255 25.56 -22.65 -6.95
CA ALA A 255 26.57 -22.35 -5.93
C ALA A 255 27.70 -23.39 -5.91
N ALA A 256 27.38 -24.68 -6.03
CA ALA A 256 28.37 -25.74 -6.13
C ALA A 256 29.23 -25.62 -7.40
N LYS A 257 28.63 -25.26 -8.53
CA LYS A 257 29.33 -25.00 -9.81
C LYS A 257 30.27 -23.80 -9.73
N GLN A 258 29.87 -22.74 -9.04
CA GLN A 258 30.70 -21.54 -8.81
C GLN A 258 31.88 -21.83 -7.86
N ALA A 259 31.67 -22.66 -6.83
CA ALA A 259 32.72 -23.04 -5.89
C ALA A 259 33.75 -24.01 -6.49
N ALA A 260 33.35 -24.86 -7.45
CA ALA A 260 34.24 -25.81 -8.12
C ALA A 260 33.83 -26.03 -9.59
N PRO A 261 34.47 -25.32 -10.56
CA PRO A 261 34.12 -25.42 -11.98
C PRO A 261 34.26 -26.82 -12.59
N ALA A 262 35.11 -27.67 -11.99
CA ALA A 262 35.32 -29.06 -12.40
C ALA A 262 34.29 -30.06 -11.80
N ALA A 263 33.41 -29.62 -10.91
CA ALA A 263 32.39 -30.45 -10.26
C ALA A 263 31.11 -30.61 -11.11
N ALA A 264 31.25 -30.91 -12.40
CA ALA A 264 30.14 -31.14 -13.33
C ALA A 264 29.15 -32.23 -12.84
N GLY A 265 29.58 -33.14 -11.95
CA GLY A 265 28.74 -34.15 -11.32
C GLY A 265 27.72 -33.63 -10.28
N SER A 266 27.82 -32.38 -9.83
CA SER A 266 26.90 -31.80 -8.82
C SER A 266 25.55 -31.40 -9.42
N VAL A 267 25.55 -30.86 -10.64
CA VAL A 267 24.33 -30.57 -11.42
C VAL A 267 23.58 -31.86 -11.75
N ALA A 268 24.29 -32.94 -12.06
CA ALA A 268 23.70 -34.26 -12.29
C ALA A 268 23.04 -34.83 -11.02
N LYS A 269 23.64 -34.65 -9.84
CA LYS A 269 23.04 -35.06 -8.55
C LYS A 269 21.80 -34.24 -8.19
N ALA A 270 21.82 -32.92 -8.38
CA ALA A 270 20.65 -32.07 -8.18
C ALA A 270 19.52 -32.44 -9.17
N ALA A 271 19.86 -32.71 -10.43
CA ALA A 271 18.93 -33.22 -11.42
C ALA A 271 18.36 -34.59 -11.04
N ASP A 272 19.16 -35.49 -10.45
CA ASP A 272 18.69 -36.80 -9.99
C ASP A 272 17.82 -36.72 -8.73
N GLU A 273 18.07 -35.79 -7.81
CA GLU A 273 17.16 -35.49 -6.70
C GLU A 273 15.83 -34.92 -7.20
N ILE A 274 15.87 -34.02 -8.18
CA ILE A 274 14.68 -33.49 -8.83
C ILE A 274 13.92 -34.61 -9.56
N LYS A 275 14.61 -35.53 -10.27
CA LYS A 275 13.98 -36.71 -10.91
C LYS A 275 13.31 -37.65 -9.92
N LYS A 276 13.79 -37.73 -8.66
CA LYS A 276 13.15 -38.52 -7.59
C LYS A 276 11.84 -37.91 -7.11
N LEU A 277 11.60 -36.62 -7.34
CA LEU A 277 10.31 -35.95 -7.08
C LEU A 277 9.24 -36.27 -8.15
N PHE A 278 9.58 -37.03 -9.20
CA PHE A 278 8.66 -37.47 -10.25
C PHE A 278 8.46 -38.99 -10.24
N THR A 279 7.23 -39.45 -10.50
CA THR A 279 6.88 -40.87 -10.58
C THR A 279 7.52 -41.55 -11.80
N ALA A 280 7.74 -42.87 -11.71
CA ALA A 280 8.40 -43.66 -12.74
C ALA A 280 7.71 -43.58 -14.12
N GLU A 281 6.38 -43.49 -14.17
CA GLU A 281 5.58 -43.34 -15.40
C GLU A 281 5.82 -42.02 -16.16
N LYS A 282 6.41 -41.00 -15.52
CA LYS A 282 6.75 -39.72 -16.18
C LYS A 282 8.23 -39.61 -16.57
N ARG A 283 9.02 -40.67 -16.35
CA ARG A 283 10.44 -40.71 -16.73
C ARG A 283 10.66 -40.91 -18.23
N ASP A 284 9.71 -41.51 -18.96
CA ASP A 284 9.87 -41.74 -20.41
C ASP A 284 9.72 -40.48 -21.27
N ALA A 285 9.31 -39.33 -20.70
CA ALA A 285 9.31 -38.03 -21.38
C ALA A 285 10.71 -37.35 -21.44
N LEU A 286 11.79 -38.09 -21.26
CA LEU A 286 13.16 -37.58 -21.05
C LEU A 286 13.80 -36.86 -22.25
N GLN A 287 13.26 -36.97 -23.47
CA GLN A 287 13.70 -36.16 -24.62
C GLN A 287 13.18 -34.71 -24.53
N GLU A 288 11.94 -34.49 -24.05
CA GLU A 288 11.47 -33.17 -23.56
C GLU A 288 12.14 -32.76 -22.23
N GLY A 289 12.75 -33.72 -21.53
CA GLY A 289 13.38 -33.53 -20.24
C GLY A 289 14.67 -32.70 -20.26
N LYS A 290 15.39 -32.67 -21.39
CA LYS A 290 16.62 -31.86 -21.51
C LYS A 290 16.32 -30.37 -21.65
N GLU A 291 15.39 -29.99 -22.54
CA GLU A 291 14.94 -28.60 -22.70
C GLU A 291 14.26 -28.09 -21.43
N ARG A 292 13.47 -28.93 -20.75
CA ARG A 292 12.93 -28.61 -19.41
C ARG A 292 14.03 -28.44 -18.34
N MET A 293 15.12 -29.19 -18.42
CA MET A 293 16.25 -29.07 -17.49
C MET A 293 17.06 -27.79 -17.74
N GLU A 294 17.29 -27.43 -19.01
CA GLU A 294 17.96 -26.18 -19.39
C GLU A 294 17.12 -24.96 -18.96
N SER A 295 15.82 -24.97 -19.29
CA SER A 295 14.87 -23.93 -18.86
C SER A 295 14.80 -23.79 -17.32
N PHE A 296 14.91 -24.91 -16.61
CA PHE A 296 14.99 -24.92 -15.15
C PHE A 296 16.28 -24.28 -14.61
N LEU A 297 17.45 -24.62 -15.17
CA LEU A 297 18.73 -24.01 -14.76
C LEU A 297 18.75 -22.50 -15.07
N GLU A 298 18.14 -22.09 -16.18
CA GLU A 298 17.94 -20.67 -16.51
C GLU A 298 17.04 -19.98 -15.47
N ALA A 299 15.94 -20.61 -15.05
CA ALA A 299 15.08 -20.08 -13.99
C ALA A 299 15.80 -19.95 -12.64
N ALA A 300 16.64 -20.94 -12.28
CA ALA A 300 17.43 -20.92 -11.05
C ALA A 300 18.46 -19.79 -11.07
N LYS A 301 19.16 -19.61 -12.20
CA LYS A 301 20.08 -18.49 -12.41
C LYS A 301 19.35 -17.15 -12.34
N ALA A 302 18.20 -17.02 -13.00
CA ALA A 302 17.38 -15.81 -12.96
C ALA A 302 16.89 -15.50 -11.53
N TYR A 303 16.58 -16.51 -10.73
CA TYR A 303 16.24 -16.33 -9.31
C TYR A 303 17.46 -15.87 -8.48
N GLN A 304 18.68 -16.35 -8.78
CA GLN A 304 19.90 -15.84 -8.15
C GLN A 304 20.15 -14.37 -8.53
N ASP A 305 20.05 -14.01 -9.81
CA ASP A 305 20.17 -12.63 -10.29
C ASP A 305 19.14 -11.72 -9.60
N TYR A 306 17.89 -12.19 -9.47
CA TYR A 306 16.82 -11.49 -8.75
C TYR A 306 17.19 -11.22 -7.29
N ARG A 307 17.71 -12.23 -6.58
CA ARG A 307 18.12 -12.07 -5.18
C ARG A 307 19.31 -11.12 -5.00
N GLN A 308 20.28 -11.18 -5.90
CA GLN A 308 21.42 -10.26 -5.89
C GLN A 308 20.95 -8.83 -6.15
N ALA A 309 20.07 -8.62 -7.13
CA ALA A 309 19.49 -7.32 -7.43
C ALA A 309 18.71 -6.76 -6.24
N LEU A 310 17.89 -7.58 -5.58
CA LEU A 310 17.21 -7.19 -4.35
C LEU A 310 18.17 -6.85 -3.21
N THR A 311 19.22 -7.64 -3.02
CA THR A 311 20.24 -7.37 -1.98
C THR A 311 20.90 -6.02 -2.21
N SER A 312 21.13 -5.64 -3.46
CA SER A 312 21.70 -4.32 -3.79
C SER A 312 20.75 -3.14 -3.53
N LEU A 313 19.45 -3.39 -3.31
CA LEU A 313 18.49 -2.38 -2.90
C LEU A 313 18.49 -2.16 -1.37
N VAL A 314 19.06 -3.07 -0.57
CA VAL A 314 19.07 -2.96 0.90
C VAL A 314 19.66 -1.65 1.42
N PRO A 315 20.81 -1.14 0.91
CA PRO A 315 21.40 0.11 1.40
C PRO A 315 20.51 1.34 1.21
N ILE A 316 19.54 1.29 0.29
CA ILE A 316 18.58 2.39 0.04
C ILE A 316 17.75 2.70 1.28
N ALA A 317 17.48 1.69 2.12
CA ALA A 317 16.72 1.86 3.36
C ALA A 317 17.42 2.80 4.37
N ALA A 318 18.75 2.87 4.33
CA ALA A 318 19.53 3.62 5.30
C ALA A 318 19.68 5.11 4.96
N SER A 319 19.38 5.53 3.72
CA SER A 319 19.58 6.91 3.28
C SER A 319 18.49 7.40 2.34
N ARG A 320 17.76 8.43 2.77
CA ARG A 320 16.77 9.12 1.95
C ARG A 320 17.36 9.69 0.67
N SER A 321 18.59 10.21 0.71
CA SER A 321 19.26 10.74 -0.49
C SER A 321 19.52 9.64 -1.50
N GLN A 322 19.99 8.47 -1.05
CA GLN A 322 20.19 7.32 -1.93
C GLN A 322 18.86 6.81 -2.49
N ALA A 323 17.80 6.75 -1.67
CA ALA A 323 16.46 6.41 -2.13
C ALA A 323 15.97 7.37 -3.20
N PHE A 324 16.13 8.67 -3.00
CA PHE A 324 15.80 9.68 -3.99
C PHE A 324 16.59 9.51 -5.29
N GLU A 325 17.91 9.36 -5.23
CA GLU A 325 18.76 9.19 -6.43
C GLU A 325 18.40 7.95 -7.24
N GLN A 326 18.15 6.81 -6.57
CA GLN A 326 17.73 5.59 -7.26
C GLN A 326 16.33 5.74 -7.86
N THR A 327 15.42 6.42 -7.17
CA THR A 327 14.08 6.73 -7.72
C THR A 327 14.21 7.64 -8.93
N ALA A 328 15.02 8.69 -8.86
CA ALA A 328 15.28 9.62 -9.96
C ALA A 328 15.84 8.89 -11.19
N ARG A 329 16.76 7.93 -11.02
CA ARG A 329 17.24 7.07 -12.11
C ARG A 329 16.13 6.22 -12.72
N VAL A 330 15.31 5.57 -11.89
CA VAL A 330 14.18 4.76 -12.38
C VAL A 330 13.23 5.59 -13.25
N PHE A 331 12.94 6.83 -12.84
CA PHE A 331 12.07 7.73 -13.60
C PHE A 331 12.78 8.41 -14.78
N GLY A 332 14.08 8.66 -14.70
CA GLY A 332 14.86 9.39 -15.69
C GLY A 332 15.37 8.53 -16.85
N ASP A 333 15.86 7.33 -16.54
CA ASP A 333 16.50 6.43 -17.50
C ASP A 333 15.48 5.76 -18.45
N ASP A 334 15.96 5.34 -19.61
CA ASP A 334 15.23 4.41 -20.47
C ASP A 334 15.22 3.01 -19.81
N PRO A 335 14.03 2.41 -19.55
CA PRO A 335 13.92 1.06 -18.98
C PRO A 335 14.73 -0.01 -19.72
N ALA A 336 14.93 0.13 -21.04
CA ALA A 336 15.65 -0.86 -21.84
C ALA A 336 17.17 -0.84 -21.62
N THR A 337 17.74 0.28 -21.16
CA THR A 337 19.19 0.44 -21.00
C THR A 337 19.63 0.80 -19.57
N SER A 338 18.67 1.07 -18.68
CA SER A 338 18.95 1.47 -17.31
C SER A 338 19.70 0.39 -16.54
N LYS A 339 20.66 0.84 -15.73
CA LYS A 339 21.39 0.01 -14.76
C LYS A 339 20.81 0.12 -13.35
N ALA A 340 19.62 0.71 -13.18
CA ALA A 340 18.98 0.80 -11.87
C ALA A 340 18.69 -0.63 -11.36
N PRO A 341 19.07 -0.98 -10.12
CA PRO A 341 18.88 -2.35 -9.62
C PRO A 341 17.43 -2.82 -9.64
N LEU A 342 16.48 -1.90 -9.52
CA LEU A 342 15.05 -2.20 -9.60
C LEU A 342 14.66 -2.76 -10.98
N TYR A 343 15.11 -2.17 -12.08
CA TYR A 343 14.88 -2.72 -13.43
C TYR A 343 15.56 -4.08 -13.62
N GLY A 344 16.80 -4.24 -13.12
CA GLY A 344 17.49 -5.52 -13.12
C GLY A 344 16.71 -6.62 -12.39
N ALA A 345 16.12 -6.28 -11.24
CA ALA A 345 15.33 -7.21 -10.45
C ALA A 345 13.98 -7.56 -11.13
N PHE A 346 13.29 -6.60 -11.74
CA PHE A 346 12.10 -6.86 -12.56
C PHE A 346 12.40 -7.75 -13.78
N GLY A 347 13.52 -7.49 -14.47
CA GLY A 347 13.99 -8.30 -15.59
C GLY A 347 14.35 -9.73 -15.17
N ALA A 348 15.06 -9.89 -14.05
CA ALA A 348 15.37 -11.20 -13.48
C ALA A 348 14.11 -11.97 -13.06
N LEU A 349 13.14 -11.31 -12.42
CA LEU A 349 11.85 -11.90 -12.10
C LEU A 349 11.08 -12.35 -13.35
N SER A 350 11.13 -11.56 -14.43
CA SER A 350 10.47 -11.90 -15.69
C SER A 350 11.10 -13.12 -16.36
N ARG A 351 12.45 -13.16 -16.45
CA ARG A 351 13.19 -14.33 -16.95
C ARG A 351 12.93 -15.59 -16.12
N MET A 352 12.87 -15.44 -14.79
CA MET A 352 12.54 -16.55 -13.90
C MET A 352 11.12 -17.07 -14.17
N LYS A 353 10.13 -16.17 -14.33
CA LYS A 353 8.76 -16.57 -14.70
C LYS A 353 8.74 -17.30 -16.04
N GLU A 354 9.51 -16.86 -17.02
CA GLU A 354 9.62 -17.50 -18.34
C GLU A 354 10.25 -18.89 -18.27
N GLY A 355 11.36 -19.07 -17.55
CA GLY A 355 11.98 -20.39 -17.37
C GLY A 355 11.14 -21.37 -16.55
N LEU A 356 10.12 -20.87 -15.85
CA LEU A 356 9.13 -21.71 -15.14
C LEU A 356 7.87 -22.00 -15.97
N LYS A 357 7.72 -21.41 -17.17
CA LYS A 357 6.55 -21.61 -18.05
C LYS A 357 6.58 -23.00 -18.68
N GLY A 358 5.64 -23.82 -18.23
CA GLY A 358 5.18 -24.97 -18.98
C GLY A 358 3.82 -25.42 -18.47
N SER A 359 2.70 -24.80 -18.91
CA SER A 359 1.28 -25.27 -18.86
C SER A 359 0.25 -24.41 -18.07
N ARG A 360 -0.50 -23.55 -18.78
CA ARG A 360 -1.85 -23.00 -18.46
C ARG A 360 -2.03 -21.99 -17.28
N PRO A 361 -3.09 -21.14 -17.33
CA PRO A 361 -3.34 -20.05 -16.37
C PRO A 361 -3.83 -20.62 -15.02
N GLY A 362 -3.24 -20.13 -13.93
CA GLY A 362 -3.35 -20.68 -12.57
C GLY A 362 -1.99 -20.76 -11.85
N GLU A 363 -0.90 -20.59 -12.62
CA GLU A 363 0.50 -20.83 -12.21
C GLU A 363 1.31 -19.56 -11.91
N GLU A 364 0.65 -18.44 -11.62
CA GLU A 364 1.35 -17.18 -11.30
C GLU A 364 1.62 -16.99 -9.81
N ILE A 365 1.20 -17.89 -8.91
CA ILE A 365 1.30 -17.68 -7.45
C ILE A 365 2.73 -17.34 -7.03
N LEU A 366 3.71 -18.17 -7.41
CA LEU A 366 5.11 -17.94 -7.03
C LEU A 366 5.66 -16.64 -7.64
N GLY A 367 5.33 -16.38 -8.90
CA GLY A 367 5.78 -15.18 -9.59
C GLY A 367 5.14 -13.88 -9.07
N THR A 368 3.89 -13.94 -8.62
CA THR A 368 3.16 -12.82 -8.00
C THR A 368 3.63 -12.62 -6.56
N PHE A 369 3.83 -13.69 -5.81
CA PHE A 369 4.42 -13.66 -4.47
C PHE A 369 5.82 -13.04 -4.50
N LEU A 370 6.67 -13.48 -5.43
CA LEU A 370 8.01 -12.91 -5.62
C LEU A 370 8.02 -11.52 -6.27
N ALA A 371 6.88 -10.99 -6.75
CA ALA A 371 6.81 -9.57 -7.11
C ALA A 371 6.67 -8.67 -5.87
N GLY A 372 6.30 -9.23 -4.72
CA GLY A 372 6.05 -8.51 -3.47
C GLY A 372 7.23 -7.66 -2.97
N PRO A 373 8.47 -8.19 -2.89
CA PRO A 373 9.64 -7.39 -2.50
C PRO A 373 9.90 -6.19 -3.42
N LEU A 374 9.69 -6.36 -4.73
CA LEU A 374 9.86 -5.27 -5.70
C LEU A 374 8.82 -4.18 -5.47
N LYS A 375 7.55 -4.56 -5.36
CA LYS A 375 6.45 -3.62 -5.07
C LYS A 375 6.69 -2.87 -3.76
N PHE A 376 7.21 -3.56 -2.74
CA PHE A 376 7.59 -2.94 -1.48
C PHE A 376 8.67 -1.87 -1.67
N TYR A 377 9.79 -2.20 -2.33
CA TYR A 377 10.86 -1.23 -2.58
C TYR A 377 10.39 -0.07 -3.45
N GLU A 378 9.55 -0.32 -4.45
CA GLU A 378 8.98 0.70 -5.32
C GLU A 378 8.16 1.73 -4.53
N ILE A 379 7.30 1.27 -3.61
CA ILE A 379 6.53 2.14 -2.71
C ILE A 379 7.45 2.89 -1.76
N PHE A 380 8.36 2.19 -1.09
CA PHE A 380 9.30 2.77 -0.14
C PHE A 380 10.14 3.89 -0.77
N MET A 381 10.73 3.62 -1.93
CA MET A 381 11.55 4.55 -2.69
C MET A 381 10.77 5.80 -3.11
N ARG A 382 9.53 5.64 -3.62
CA ARG A 382 8.67 6.78 -3.97
C ARG A 382 8.32 7.64 -2.76
N LEU A 383 8.04 7.03 -1.61
CA LEU A 383 7.71 7.77 -0.38
C LEU A 383 8.93 8.55 0.15
N GLU A 384 10.13 7.94 0.16
CA GLU A 384 11.37 8.64 0.53
C GLU A 384 11.73 9.75 -0.46
N ALA A 385 11.56 9.51 -1.77
CA ALA A 385 11.76 10.53 -2.79
C ALA A 385 10.76 11.69 -2.64
N SER A 386 9.52 11.40 -2.27
CA SER A 386 8.50 12.42 -1.96
C SER A 386 8.94 13.29 -0.77
N CYS A 387 9.39 12.68 0.32
CA CYS A 387 9.93 13.44 1.46
C CYS A 387 11.13 14.31 1.06
N PHE A 388 12.02 13.79 0.22
CA PHE A 388 13.16 14.54 -0.26
C PHE A 388 12.71 15.76 -1.10
N LEU A 389 11.78 15.56 -2.04
CA LEU A 389 11.22 16.63 -2.86
C LEU A 389 10.57 17.72 -2.01
N GLN A 390 9.75 17.35 -1.02
CA GLN A 390 9.12 18.30 -0.11
C GLN A 390 10.18 19.06 0.71
N SER A 391 11.18 18.36 1.26
CA SER A 391 12.25 19.01 2.03
C SER A 391 13.09 19.97 1.17
N GLN A 392 13.33 19.64 -0.09
CA GLN A 392 14.05 20.52 -1.03
C GLN A 392 13.20 21.72 -1.43
N TRP A 393 11.88 21.55 -1.54
CA TRP A 393 10.95 22.65 -1.78
C TRP A 393 10.93 23.63 -0.61
N ASP A 394 10.87 23.13 0.62
CA ASP A 394 10.86 23.94 1.84
C ASP A 394 12.16 24.74 2.00
N SER A 395 13.31 24.10 1.76
CA SER A 395 14.63 24.71 1.96
C SER A 395 15.04 25.62 0.80
N ALA A 396 14.82 25.21 -0.45
CA ALA A 396 15.32 25.93 -1.62
C ALA A 396 14.30 26.91 -2.22
N VAL A 397 13.00 26.73 -1.96
CA VAL A 397 11.96 27.63 -2.48
C VAL A 397 11.31 28.42 -1.36
N LEU A 398 10.64 27.76 -0.41
CA LEU A 398 9.86 28.49 0.60
C LEU A 398 10.73 29.34 1.53
N SER A 399 11.92 28.88 1.88
CA SER A 399 12.83 29.62 2.76
C SER A 399 13.42 30.86 2.09
N GLU A 400 13.78 30.78 0.80
CA GLU A 400 14.27 31.92 0.02
C GLU A 400 13.18 32.99 -0.15
N MET A 401 11.93 32.54 -0.32
CA MET A 401 10.77 33.43 -0.50
C MET A 401 10.42 34.28 0.74
N LYS A 402 10.85 33.90 1.95
CA LYS A 402 10.54 34.64 3.19
C LYS A 402 11.15 36.05 3.22
N ALA A 403 12.23 36.28 2.47
CA ALA A 403 12.93 37.55 2.43
C ALA A 403 12.23 38.61 1.54
N TYR A 404 11.19 38.22 0.79
CA TYR A 404 10.58 39.06 -0.23
C TYR A 404 9.10 39.35 0.06
N GLN A 405 8.63 40.52 -0.37
CA GLN A 405 7.23 40.94 -0.24
C GLN A 405 6.54 41.01 -1.61
N ASP A 406 5.26 40.65 -1.63
CA ASP A 406 4.29 40.79 -2.73
C ASP A 406 4.88 40.69 -4.15
N LEU A 407 5.21 41.81 -4.79
CA LEU A 407 5.65 41.85 -6.18
C LEU A 407 7.05 41.25 -6.38
N GLN A 408 7.98 41.50 -5.46
CA GLN A 408 9.33 40.92 -5.54
C GLN A 408 9.26 39.40 -5.40
N ALA A 409 8.40 38.92 -4.50
CA ALA A 409 8.10 37.50 -4.36
C ALA A 409 7.52 36.93 -5.67
N ALA A 410 6.48 37.56 -6.24
CA ALA A 410 5.90 37.10 -7.50
C ALA A 410 6.92 37.07 -8.65
N GLN A 411 7.77 38.10 -8.79
CA GLN A 411 8.82 38.16 -9.81
C GLN A 411 9.86 37.04 -9.63
N LEU A 412 10.28 36.76 -8.40
CA LEU A 412 11.24 35.69 -8.10
C LEU A 412 10.66 34.30 -8.42
N LEU A 413 9.38 34.05 -8.07
CA LEU A 413 8.69 32.80 -8.40
C LEU A 413 8.57 32.58 -9.92
N LEU A 414 8.41 33.67 -10.68
CA LEU A 414 8.26 33.64 -12.13
C LEU A 414 9.61 33.61 -12.87
N SER A 415 10.70 33.99 -12.22
CA SER A 415 12.04 34.13 -12.82
C SER A 415 12.52 32.84 -13.50
N PRO A 416 13.15 32.94 -14.69
CA PRO A 416 13.75 31.79 -15.38
C PRO A 416 15.00 31.25 -14.67
N GLU A 417 15.61 32.02 -13.77
CA GLU A 417 16.73 31.58 -12.92
C GLU A 417 16.36 31.48 -11.44
N GLY A 418 15.06 31.63 -11.14
CA GLY A 418 14.53 31.60 -9.79
C GLY A 418 14.55 30.21 -9.15
N PRO A 419 14.32 30.14 -7.83
CA PRO A 419 14.36 28.89 -7.05
C PRO A 419 13.40 27.83 -7.58
N VAL A 420 12.23 28.23 -8.08
CA VAL A 420 11.24 27.31 -8.67
C VAL A 420 11.78 26.67 -9.96
N GLU A 421 12.44 27.43 -10.84
CA GLU A 421 13.00 26.85 -12.07
C GLU A 421 14.13 25.86 -11.74
N LYS A 422 15.00 26.22 -10.79
CA LYS A 422 16.08 25.33 -10.32
C LYS A 422 15.53 24.04 -9.73
N PHE A 423 14.45 24.12 -8.95
CA PHE A 423 13.76 22.95 -8.41
C PHE A 423 13.18 22.05 -9.52
N LEU A 424 12.51 22.64 -10.51
CA LEU A 424 11.90 21.91 -11.63
C LEU A 424 12.93 21.24 -12.55
N LYS A 425 14.09 21.89 -12.78
CA LYS A 425 15.17 21.33 -13.60
C LYS A 425 16.09 20.38 -12.83
N GLY A 426 16.18 20.54 -11.51
CA GLY A 426 16.97 19.71 -10.62
C GLY A 426 16.15 18.57 -10.03
N PRO A 427 15.81 18.62 -8.73
CA PRO A 427 15.26 17.48 -8.02
C PRO A 427 13.91 16.97 -8.56
N ALA A 428 13.03 17.84 -9.06
CA ALA A 428 11.73 17.41 -9.59
C ALA A 428 11.76 16.97 -11.07
N GLY A 429 12.86 17.26 -11.78
CA GLY A 429 12.96 17.05 -13.23
C GLY A 429 12.64 15.62 -13.69
N PRO A 430 13.20 14.57 -13.07
CA PRO A 430 12.91 13.18 -13.45
C PRO A 430 11.44 12.80 -13.31
N PHE A 431 10.69 13.46 -12.42
CA PHE A 431 9.34 13.08 -12.01
C PHE A 431 8.24 13.87 -12.71
N LEU A 432 8.59 14.88 -13.52
CA LEU A 432 7.65 15.77 -14.16
C LEU A 432 7.82 15.75 -15.68
N VAL A 433 6.71 15.85 -16.39
CA VAL A 433 6.70 16.07 -17.83
C VAL A 433 5.93 17.35 -18.10
N ARG A 434 6.39 18.12 -19.09
CA ARG A 434 5.71 19.30 -19.60
C ARG A 434 5.15 19.00 -20.99
N SER A 435 3.88 19.30 -21.21
CA SER A 435 3.24 19.25 -22.52
C SER A 435 2.55 20.58 -22.84
N ALA A 436 2.42 20.89 -24.13
CA ALA A 436 1.81 22.12 -24.61
C ALA A 436 0.29 22.18 -24.35
N ASP A 437 -0.39 21.04 -24.37
CA ASP A 437 -1.84 20.89 -24.16
C ASP A 437 -2.24 20.89 -22.68
N ARG A 438 -1.44 20.22 -21.83
CA ARG A 438 -1.78 19.93 -20.43
C ARG A 438 -0.92 20.63 -19.39
N GLY A 439 0.13 21.34 -19.81
CA GLY A 439 1.10 21.91 -18.88
C GLY A 439 1.94 20.83 -18.20
N TYR A 440 2.23 21.02 -16.90
CA TYR A 440 3.01 20.08 -16.11
C TYR A 440 2.14 18.94 -15.56
N TYR A 441 2.66 17.71 -15.60
CA TYR A 441 2.03 16.54 -14.99
C TYR A 441 3.09 15.53 -14.52
N ALA A 442 2.70 14.62 -13.62
CA ALA A 442 3.61 13.61 -13.08
C ALA A 442 4.00 12.57 -14.15
N LYS A 443 5.30 12.31 -14.29
CA LYS A 443 5.84 11.22 -15.11
C LYS A 443 5.46 9.88 -14.49
N LYS A 444 5.21 8.86 -15.32
CA LYS A 444 5.04 7.48 -14.87
C LYS A 444 6.30 6.66 -15.16
N ALA A 445 6.67 5.82 -14.19
CA ALA A 445 7.68 4.78 -14.35
C ALA A 445 7.16 3.51 -13.66
N LEU A 446 7.33 2.34 -14.30
CA LEU A 446 6.81 1.06 -13.81
C LEU A 446 5.29 1.06 -13.52
N GLY A 447 4.53 1.94 -14.19
CA GLY A 447 3.07 2.09 -14.01
C GLY A 447 2.65 3.08 -12.92
N GLU A 448 3.59 3.56 -12.11
CA GLU A 448 3.35 4.39 -10.93
C GLU A 448 3.96 5.80 -11.09
N SER A 449 3.56 6.75 -10.23
CA SER A 449 4.05 8.12 -10.23
C SER A 449 4.24 8.68 -8.82
N ILE A 450 5.08 9.72 -8.68
CA ILE A 450 5.07 10.54 -7.47
C ILE A 450 3.73 11.27 -7.37
N SER A 451 3.10 11.20 -6.20
CA SER A 451 1.75 11.75 -5.96
C SER A 451 1.82 13.22 -5.59
N PHE A 452 2.21 14.08 -6.54
CA PHE A 452 2.21 15.53 -6.33
C PHE A 452 0.80 16.07 -6.05
N GLU A 453 0.72 17.07 -5.20
CA GLU A 453 -0.52 17.74 -4.83
C GLU A 453 -1.14 18.50 -6.02
N PRO A 454 -2.48 18.50 -6.19
CA PRO A 454 -3.13 19.30 -7.23
C PRO A 454 -2.81 20.80 -7.13
N SER A 455 -2.60 21.31 -5.91
CA SER A 455 -2.22 22.70 -5.66
C SER A 455 -0.87 23.08 -6.26
N PHE A 456 0.08 22.12 -6.33
CA PHE A 456 1.37 22.32 -6.97
C PHE A 456 1.23 22.51 -8.48
N PHE A 457 0.42 21.66 -9.15
CA PHE A 457 0.17 21.82 -10.58
C PHE A 457 -0.57 23.12 -10.91
N ALA A 458 -1.57 23.49 -10.09
CA ALA A 458 -2.27 24.76 -10.24
C ALA A 458 -1.31 25.96 -10.12
N PHE A 459 -0.40 25.91 -9.15
CA PHE A 459 0.67 26.91 -8.99
C PHE A 459 1.58 26.98 -10.23
N LEU A 460 2.03 25.85 -10.77
CA LEU A 460 2.86 25.81 -11.98
C LEU A 460 2.13 26.39 -13.21
N GLN A 461 0.82 26.15 -13.33
CA GLN A 461 0.00 26.73 -14.39
C GLN A 461 -0.10 28.25 -14.27
N GLN A 462 -0.35 28.77 -13.06
CA GLN A 462 -0.35 30.21 -12.79
C GLN A 462 1.00 30.84 -13.09
N ARG A 463 2.10 30.14 -12.76
CA ARG A 463 3.46 30.58 -13.04
C ARG A 463 3.70 30.78 -14.54
N GLU A 464 3.32 29.81 -15.37
CA GLU A 464 3.50 29.92 -16.83
C GLU A 464 2.65 31.06 -17.43
N ALA A 465 1.43 31.27 -16.93
CA ALA A 465 0.60 32.42 -17.34
C ALA A 465 1.22 33.77 -16.91
N GLY A 466 1.80 33.83 -15.71
CA GLY A 466 2.48 35.02 -15.17
C GLY A 466 3.78 35.37 -15.90
N LYS A 467 4.56 34.37 -16.32
CA LYS A 467 5.78 34.60 -17.12
C LYS A 467 5.49 35.35 -18.41
N ALA A 468 4.43 34.94 -19.12
CA ALA A 468 4.01 35.62 -20.35
C ALA A 468 3.61 37.08 -20.10
N ALA A 469 3.03 37.38 -18.93
CA ALA A 469 2.69 38.74 -18.56
C ALA A 469 3.94 39.59 -18.33
N LEU A 470 4.99 39.09 -17.65
CA LEU A 470 6.23 39.83 -17.32
C LEU A 470 7.17 40.15 -18.50
N MET A 471 6.85 39.74 -19.73
CA MET A 471 7.74 39.94 -20.89
C MET A 471 7.86 41.41 -21.35
N LYS A 472 6.97 42.31 -20.89
CA LYS A 472 7.03 43.76 -21.20
C LYS A 472 7.45 44.54 -19.95
N SER A 473 8.32 45.54 -20.12
CA SER A 473 8.73 46.45 -19.04
C SER A 473 7.78 47.64 -18.87
N ASN A 474 6.97 47.94 -19.88
CA ASN A 474 5.98 49.02 -19.87
C ASN A 474 4.72 48.58 -20.60
N TYR A 475 3.56 48.96 -20.07
CA TYR A 475 2.25 48.61 -20.61
C TYR A 475 1.48 49.88 -20.90
N LEU A 476 1.01 50.01 -22.14
CA LEU A 476 0.25 51.17 -22.57
C LEU A 476 -1.25 50.84 -22.49
N VAL A 477 -1.95 51.53 -21.59
CA VAL A 477 -3.39 51.36 -21.37
C VAL A 477 -4.10 52.67 -21.70
N PRO A 478 -4.60 52.85 -22.93
CA PRO A 478 -5.49 53.95 -23.27
C PRO A 478 -6.82 53.80 -22.52
N ILE A 479 -7.23 54.86 -21.82
CA ILE A 479 -8.50 54.92 -21.11
C ILE A 479 -9.27 56.15 -21.58
N ARG A 480 -10.44 55.92 -22.17
CA ARG A 480 -11.42 56.97 -22.49
C ARG A 480 -12.49 56.99 -21.41
N GLY A 481 -12.83 58.17 -20.91
CA GLY A 481 -13.78 58.35 -19.82
C GLY A 481 -15.10 58.98 -20.25
N PHE A 482 -16.18 58.58 -19.58
CA PHE A 482 -17.53 59.10 -19.80
C PHE A 482 -18.05 59.81 -18.54
N PRO A 483 -18.98 60.78 -18.68
CA PRO A 483 -19.58 61.45 -17.54
C PRO A 483 -20.19 60.45 -16.56
N GLY A 484 -20.04 60.71 -15.26
CA GLY A 484 -20.61 59.86 -14.22
C GLY A 484 -22.13 59.98 -14.19
N GLU A 485 -22.80 58.86 -13.94
CA GLU A 485 -24.25 58.79 -13.78
C GLU A 485 -24.60 58.56 -12.31
N ALA A 486 -25.81 58.95 -11.90
CA ALA A 486 -26.41 58.58 -10.62
C ALA A 486 -27.72 57.82 -10.86
N ASN A 487 -28.27 57.21 -9.80
CA ASN A 487 -29.59 56.61 -9.88
C ASN A 487 -30.68 57.62 -10.29
N PRO A 488 -31.77 57.17 -10.95
CA PRO A 488 -32.91 58.02 -11.23
C PRO A 488 -33.45 58.70 -9.96
N GLY A 489 -33.79 59.99 -10.06
CA GLY A 489 -34.30 60.78 -8.94
C GLY A 489 -33.24 61.40 -8.02
N ALA A 490 -31.94 61.18 -8.29
CA ALA A 490 -30.88 61.90 -7.62
C ALA A 490 -30.98 63.42 -7.87
N ARG A 491 -30.81 64.22 -6.81
CA ARG A 491 -30.92 65.70 -6.90
C ARG A 491 -29.69 66.36 -7.52
N SER A 492 -28.55 65.68 -7.49
CA SER A 492 -27.29 66.13 -8.07
C SER A 492 -26.62 64.98 -8.81
N LEU A 493 -25.93 65.30 -9.90
CA LEU A 493 -25.17 64.36 -10.71
C LEU A 493 -23.67 64.51 -10.46
N PRO A 494 -22.86 63.46 -10.70
CA PRO A 494 -21.42 63.59 -10.74
C PRO A 494 -20.96 64.70 -11.70
N GLN A 495 -20.25 65.68 -11.17
CA GLN A 495 -19.79 66.85 -11.94
C GLN A 495 -18.40 66.63 -12.51
N ARG A 496 -17.56 65.89 -11.78
CA ARG A 496 -16.19 65.58 -12.18
C ARG A 496 -15.78 64.20 -11.68
N THR A 497 -15.09 63.45 -12.53
CA THR A 497 -14.43 62.19 -12.19
C THR A 497 -12.95 62.32 -12.50
N ILE A 498 -12.09 62.01 -11.53
CA ILE A 498 -10.64 62.07 -11.65
C ILE A 498 -10.08 60.66 -11.44
N LEU A 499 -9.30 60.18 -12.41
CA LEU A 499 -8.50 58.97 -12.30
C LEU A 499 -7.02 59.34 -12.33
N GLN A 500 -6.28 59.00 -11.28
CA GLN A 500 -4.85 59.23 -11.17
C GLN A 500 -4.10 57.92 -10.98
N LEU A 501 -3.03 57.74 -11.76
CA LEU A 501 -2.05 56.67 -11.60
C LEU A 501 -0.74 57.29 -11.12
N HIS A 502 -0.27 56.84 -9.94
CA HIS A 502 0.96 57.31 -9.32
C HIS A 502 2.09 56.34 -9.63
N CYS A 503 3.13 56.83 -10.31
CA CYS A 503 4.33 56.09 -10.67
C CYS A 503 5.60 56.80 -10.19
N GLY A 504 5.92 56.63 -8.90
CA GLY A 504 6.98 57.36 -8.22
C GLY A 504 6.66 58.86 -8.16
N ALA A 505 7.54 59.70 -8.69
CA ALA A 505 7.31 61.14 -8.79
C ALA A 505 6.36 61.53 -9.94
N ASN A 506 6.05 60.62 -10.87
CA ASN A 506 5.20 60.90 -12.03
C ASN A 506 3.73 60.56 -11.70
N ILE A 507 2.81 61.49 -11.98
CA ILE A 507 1.38 61.28 -11.83
C ILE A 507 0.73 61.46 -13.21
N GLN A 508 0.04 60.41 -13.65
CA GLN A 508 -0.75 60.44 -14.88
C GLN A 508 -2.22 60.58 -14.51
N ALA A 509 -2.93 61.55 -15.08
CA ALA A 509 -4.31 61.85 -14.70
C ALA A 509 -5.26 61.90 -15.90
N LEU A 510 -6.49 61.45 -15.68
CA LEU A 510 -7.62 61.61 -16.60
C LEU A 510 -8.76 62.28 -15.82
N GLU A 511 -9.09 63.50 -16.22
CA GLU A 511 -10.23 64.25 -15.67
C GLU A 511 -11.37 64.29 -16.67
N ILE A 512 -12.56 63.93 -16.19
CA ILE A 512 -13.79 63.84 -16.98
C ILE A 512 -14.84 64.72 -16.30
N PHE A 513 -15.46 65.60 -17.09
CA PHE A 513 -16.53 66.50 -16.63
C PHE A 513 -17.85 66.05 -17.27
N SER A 514 -18.69 67.00 -17.69
CA SER A 514 -20.01 66.74 -18.26
C SER A 514 -20.00 66.19 -19.70
N TYR A 515 -18.83 65.98 -20.32
CA TYR A 515 -18.70 65.40 -21.66
C TYR A 515 -17.62 64.30 -21.71
N PRO A 516 -17.75 63.30 -22.60
CA PRO A 516 -16.75 62.25 -22.75
C PRO A 516 -15.37 62.84 -23.06
N LYS A 517 -14.34 62.36 -22.36
CA LYS A 517 -12.95 62.75 -22.58
C LYS A 517 -12.28 61.69 -23.45
N GLY A 518 -11.59 62.12 -24.51
CA GLY A 518 -10.80 61.24 -25.38
C GLY A 518 -9.77 60.40 -24.61
N PRO A 519 -9.23 59.33 -25.23
CA PRO A 519 -8.37 58.39 -24.52
C PRO A 519 -7.09 59.06 -23.98
N GLN A 520 -6.85 58.89 -22.68
CA GLN A 520 -5.57 59.18 -22.04
C GLN A 520 -4.73 57.91 -22.01
N ASN A 521 -3.49 58.00 -22.47
CA ASN A 521 -2.55 56.87 -22.48
C ASN A 521 -1.86 56.74 -21.12
N PHE A 522 -2.29 55.78 -20.31
CA PHE A 522 -1.60 55.44 -19.06
C PHE A 522 -0.44 54.49 -19.36
N GLN A 523 0.77 54.91 -19.04
CA GLN A 523 1.96 54.07 -19.04
C GLN A 523 2.12 53.45 -17.65
N TRP A 524 1.91 52.15 -17.56
CA TRP A 524 2.05 51.42 -16.31
C TRP A 524 3.29 50.55 -16.32
N THR A 525 4.08 50.61 -15.26
CA THR A 525 5.17 49.66 -15.00
C THR A 525 4.99 49.05 -13.61
N PRO A 526 5.15 47.72 -13.45
CA PRO A 526 5.02 47.07 -12.15
C PRO A 526 5.96 47.64 -11.09
N GLN A 527 7.16 48.09 -11.48
CA GLN A 527 8.22 48.52 -10.56
C GLN A 527 8.04 49.94 -10.05
N SER A 528 7.50 50.86 -10.87
CA SER A 528 7.41 52.28 -10.49
C SER A 528 6.00 52.70 -10.07
N CYS A 529 4.95 52.01 -10.51
CA CYS A 529 3.57 52.39 -10.24
C CYS A 529 3.02 51.75 -8.96
N SER A 530 2.57 52.57 -8.02
CA SER A 530 2.26 52.14 -6.65
C SER A 530 0.81 52.37 -6.23
N ASP A 531 0.13 53.37 -6.77
CA ASP A 531 -1.21 53.73 -6.33
C ASP A 531 -2.09 54.16 -7.49
N VAL A 532 -3.38 53.89 -7.37
CA VAL A 532 -4.43 54.48 -8.21
C VAL A 532 -5.40 55.21 -7.31
N THR A 533 -5.61 56.49 -7.58
CA THR A 533 -6.61 57.31 -6.89
C THR A 533 -7.76 57.57 -7.84
N PHE A 534 -8.95 57.19 -7.41
CA PHE A 534 -10.21 57.43 -8.11
C PHE A 534 -11.06 58.38 -7.27
N GLN A 535 -11.49 59.50 -7.86
CA GLN A 535 -12.30 60.51 -7.17
C GLN A 535 -13.51 60.90 -8.02
N VAL A 536 -14.65 61.08 -7.37
CA VAL A 536 -15.89 61.60 -7.98
C VAL A 536 -16.41 62.77 -7.14
N ASP A 537 -16.57 63.93 -7.77
CA ASP A 537 -17.09 65.13 -7.14
C ASP A 537 -18.58 65.30 -7.44
N ILE A 538 -19.37 65.50 -6.39
CA ILE A 538 -20.83 65.67 -6.47
C ILE A 538 -21.26 66.79 -5.51
N GLY A 539 -21.53 67.98 -6.06
CA GLY A 539 -21.77 69.16 -5.22
C GLY A 539 -20.52 69.47 -4.39
N ASP A 540 -20.67 69.57 -3.08
CA ASP A 540 -19.55 69.82 -2.15
C ASP A 540 -18.84 68.54 -1.66
N LEU A 541 -19.26 67.36 -2.15
CA LEU A 541 -18.70 66.06 -1.76
C LEU A 541 -17.61 65.62 -2.73
N ALA A 542 -16.51 65.06 -2.20
CA ALA A 542 -15.45 64.41 -2.96
C ALA A 542 -15.31 62.95 -2.55
N LEU A 543 -15.94 62.05 -3.30
CA LEU A 543 -15.92 60.60 -3.03
C LEU A 543 -14.60 60.02 -3.52
N LYS A 544 -13.77 59.50 -2.61
CA LYS A 544 -12.43 58.99 -2.95
C LYS A 544 -12.33 57.49 -2.71
N LYS A 545 -11.78 56.76 -3.69
CA LYS A 545 -11.36 55.37 -3.58
C LYS A 545 -9.88 55.27 -3.97
N LYS A 546 -9.07 54.68 -3.10
CA LYS A 546 -7.64 54.46 -3.34
C LYS A 546 -7.37 52.96 -3.48
N TYR A 547 -6.72 52.57 -4.57
CA TYR A 547 -6.09 51.27 -4.73
C TYR A 547 -4.60 51.47 -4.44
N SER A 548 -4.02 50.61 -3.59
CA SER A 548 -2.65 50.78 -3.12
C SER A 548 -1.81 49.53 -3.29
N GLY A 549 -0.51 49.75 -3.46
CA GLY A 549 0.48 48.72 -3.68
C GLY A 549 0.69 48.37 -5.16
N PRO A 550 1.62 47.44 -5.43
CA PRO A 550 2.08 47.13 -6.79
C PRO A 550 0.98 46.58 -7.73
N ASN A 551 -0.15 46.11 -7.18
CA ASN A 551 -1.30 45.63 -7.95
C ASN A 551 -2.43 46.66 -8.08
N ALA A 552 -2.25 47.91 -7.62
CA ALA A 552 -3.29 48.93 -7.60
C ALA A 552 -3.95 49.14 -8.98
N PHE A 553 -3.15 49.26 -10.03
CA PHE A 553 -3.66 49.45 -11.39
C PHE A 553 -4.27 48.17 -12.00
N PRO A 554 -3.64 46.98 -11.90
CA PRO A 554 -4.28 45.71 -12.22
C PRO A 554 -5.64 45.51 -11.52
N GLU A 555 -5.74 45.81 -10.23
CA GLU A 555 -6.99 45.69 -9.44
C GLU A 555 -8.04 46.70 -9.90
N PHE A 556 -7.66 47.95 -10.17
CA PHE A 556 -8.55 48.93 -10.77
C PHE A 556 -9.10 48.42 -12.12
N LEU A 557 -8.23 47.91 -13.00
CA LEU A 557 -8.66 47.37 -14.29
C LEU A 557 -9.59 46.16 -14.12
N GLN A 558 -9.41 45.37 -13.08
CA GLN A 558 -10.28 44.25 -12.73
C GLN A 558 -11.64 44.73 -12.19
N ASP A 559 -11.68 45.79 -11.37
CA ASP A 559 -12.93 46.37 -10.83
C ASP A 559 -13.80 46.98 -11.94
N PHE A 560 -13.17 47.45 -13.02
CA PHE A 560 -13.82 47.93 -14.24
C PHE A 560 -13.82 46.89 -15.36
N GLN A 561 -13.87 45.59 -15.03
CA GLN A 561 -14.03 44.54 -16.03
C GLN A 561 -15.33 44.76 -16.83
N GLY A 562 -15.21 44.93 -18.15
CA GLY A 562 -16.35 45.29 -19.02
C GLY A 562 -16.58 46.80 -19.19
N GLY A 563 -15.75 47.65 -18.56
CA GLY A 563 -15.76 49.10 -18.76
C GLY A 563 -16.81 49.85 -17.95
N LEU A 564 -17.47 49.22 -16.99
CA LEU A 564 -18.52 49.83 -16.17
C LEU A 564 -18.38 49.39 -14.71
N ARG A 565 -18.42 50.33 -13.77
CA ARG A 565 -18.50 50.05 -12.34
C ARG A 565 -19.64 50.85 -11.73
N THR A 566 -20.45 50.19 -10.91
CA THR A 566 -21.47 50.84 -10.08
C THR A 566 -20.94 50.88 -8.65
N PHE A 567 -20.90 52.07 -8.06
CA PHE A 567 -20.53 52.27 -6.66
C PHE A 567 -21.77 52.64 -5.86
N TYR A 568 -22.02 51.93 -4.77
CA TYR A 568 -23.16 52.19 -3.90
C TYR A 568 -22.78 53.12 -2.74
N SER A 569 -23.75 53.83 -2.18
CA SER A 569 -23.53 54.77 -1.08
C SER A 569 -22.84 54.15 0.15
N HIS A 570 -23.05 52.85 0.40
CA HIS A 570 -22.41 52.13 1.50
C HIS A 570 -20.91 51.88 1.31
N GLU A 571 -20.39 52.01 0.09
CA GLU A 571 -18.94 51.93 -0.20
C GLU A 571 -18.21 53.22 0.23
N PHE A 572 -18.93 54.30 0.52
CA PHE A 572 -18.40 55.60 0.96
C PHE A 572 -18.89 55.94 2.38
N LEU A 573 -18.37 55.23 3.39
CA LEU A 573 -18.88 55.32 4.76
C LEU A 573 -18.84 56.74 5.36
N GLY A 574 -17.86 57.56 4.98
CA GLY A 574 -17.74 58.94 5.45
C GLY A 574 -18.81 59.89 4.89
N GLU A 575 -19.22 59.66 3.64
CA GLU A 575 -20.11 60.55 2.88
C GLU A 575 -21.53 59.99 2.72
N LYS A 576 -21.78 58.76 3.20
CA LYS A 576 -23.05 58.02 3.04
C LYS A 576 -24.28 58.86 3.37
N THR A 577 -24.33 59.49 4.54
CA THR A 577 -25.49 60.29 4.97
C THR A 577 -25.73 61.50 4.07
N ALA A 578 -24.66 62.11 3.54
CA ALA A 578 -24.78 63.23 2.61
C ALA A 578 -25.30 62.76 1.24
N LEU A 579 -24.82 61.62 0.75
CA LEU A 579 -25.32 60.98 -0.47
C LEU A 579 -26.81 60.61 -0.37
N GLU A 580 -27.23 60.04 0.76
CA GLU A 580 -28.64 59.70 1.01
C GLU A 580 -29.56 60.94 1.01
N ARG A 581 -29.12 62.05 1.63
CA ARG A 581 -29.85 63.34 1.58
C ARG A 581 -30.00 63.90 0.17
N MET A 582 -29.04 63.62 -0.70
CA MET A 582 -29.07 64.00 -2.12
C MET A 582 -29.89 63.02 -2.99
N GLY A 583 -30.46 61.97 -2.38
CA GLY A 583 -31.21 60.93 -3.09
C GLY A 583 -30.30 59.98 -3.89
N ILE A 584 -29.01 59.92 -3.58
CA ILE A 584 -28.04 59.08 -4.28
C ILE A 584 -27.88 57.73 -3.56
N GLN A 585 -28.34 56.67 -4.21
CA GLN A 585 -28.16 55.28 -3.78
C GLN A 585 -26.93 54.64 -4.45
N TYR A 586 -26.69 54.99 -5.71
CA TYR A 586 -25.51 54.55 -6.45
C TYR A 586 -25.08 55.60 -7.47
N ILE A 587 -23.80 55.54 -7.81
CA ILE A 587 -23.22 56.21 -8.98
C ILE A 587 -22.65 55.17 -9.93
N ARG A 588 -22.64 55.47 -11.21
CA ARG A 588 -22.15 54.57 -12.25
C ARG A 588 -21.13 55.28 -13.10
N ILE A 589 -20.00 54.62 -13.29
CA ILE A 589 -18.81 55.18 -13.92
C ILE A 589 -18.41 54.26 -15.05
N ARG A 590 -18.25 54.85 -16.24
CA ARG A 590 -17.94 54.12 -17.47
C ARG A 590 -16.59 54.54 -18.03
N TYR A 591 -15.80 53.54 -18.40
CA TYR A 591 -14.54 53.67 -19.11
C TYR A 591 -14.51 52.77 -20.33
N GLU A 592 -13.99 53.28 -21.44
CA GLU A 592 -13.52 52.45 -22.55
C GLU A 592 -12.01 52.26 -22.39
N ILE A 593 -11.62 51.04 -22.01
CA ILE A 593 -10.23 50.69 -21.73
C ILE A 593 -9.72 49.83 -22.89
N GLY A 594 -8.54 50.15 -23.42
CA GLY A 594 -7.91 49.45 -24.54
C GLY A 594 -6.46 49.05 -24.28
N GLY A 595 -5.73 48.76 -25.36
CA GLY A 595 -4.29 48.44 -25.32
C GLY A 595 -3.97 47.21 -24.45
N ASP A 596 -2.95 47.36 -23.60
CA ASP A 596 -2.37 46.26 -22.82
C ASP A 596 -3.19 45.83 -21.59
N GLN A 597 -4.44 46.30 -21.42
CA GLN A 597 -5.25 46.04 -20.22
C GLN A 597 -5.33 44.55 -19.83
N GLN A 598 -5.39 43.63 -20.79
CA GLN A 598 -5.50 42.20 -20.52
C GLN A 598 -4.19 41.64 -19.98
N SER A 599 -3.06 42.14 -20.46
CA SER A 599 -1.72 41.81 -19.95
C SER A 599 -1.54 42.33 -18.53
N VAL A 600 -1.99 43.56 -18.25
CA VAL A 600 -1.92 44.17 -16.92
C VAL A 600 -2.83 43.45 -15.93
N ARG A 601 -4.07 43.08 -16.31
CA ARG A 601 -4.98 42.31 -15.45
C ARG A 601 -4.37 40.97 -15.02
N ARG A 602 -3.60 40.30 -15.86
CA ARG A 602 -2.96 39.01 -15.52
C ARG A 602 -2.00 39.11 -14.32
N PHE A 603 -1.53 40.29 -13.95
CA PHE A 603 -0.74 40.49 -12.73
C PHE A 603 -1.53 40.16 -11.45
N THR A 604 -2.86 40.30 -11.45
CA THR A 604 -3.69 39.89 -10.30
C THR A 604 -3.76 38.37 -10.13
N ALA A 605 -3.56 37.62 -11.23
CA ALA A 605 -3.59 36.16 -11.27
C ALA A 605 -2.21 35.52 -11.07
N MET A 606 -1.16 36.32 -10.87
CA MET A 606 0.19 35.80 -10.60
C MET A 606 0.24 35.09 -9.24
N PRO A 607 1.00 34.00 -9.12
CA PRO A 607 1.16 33.34 -7.85
C PRO A 607 1.93 34.25 -6.89
N LYS A 608 1.25 34.67 -5.80
CA LYS A 608 1.87 35.48 -4.74
C LYS A 608 2.67 34.63 -3.75
N GLN A 609 2.32 33.36 -3.64
CA GLN A 609 2.95 32.41 -2.72
C GLN A 609 3.11 31.05 -3.40
N ALA A 610 4.21 30.38 -3.05
CA ALA A 610 4.41 28.98 -3.37
C ALA A 610 3.56 28.09 -2.43
N PRO A 611 2.99 26.98 -2.92
CA PRO A 611 2.29 26.01 -2.08
C PRO A 611 3.20 25.49 -0.97
N ARG A 612 2.66 25.33 0.25
CA ARG A 612 3.44 24.82 1.39
C ARG A 612 3.76 23.34 1.23
N THR A 613 2.77 22.56 0.80
CA THR A 613 2.94 21.12 0.53
C THR A 613 2.79 20.90 -0.97
N ILE A 614 3.81 20.29 -1.58
CA ILE A 614 3.81 19.92 -3.00
C ILE A 614 3.69 18.42 -3.21
N VAL A 615 4.06 17.63 -2.21
CA VAL A 615 3.95 16.17 -2.24
C VAL A 615 3.89 15.65 -0.80
N PRO A 616 2.85 14.89 -0.42
CA PRO A 616 2.80 14.25 0.89
C PRO A 616 3.82 13.12 0.97
N CYS A 617 4.33 12.83 2.17
CA CYS A 617 5.18 11.67 2.39
C CYS A 617 4.91 11.02 3.75
N TRP A 618 4.78 9.68 3.75
CA TRP A 618 4.48 8.86 4.94
C TRP A 618 3.19 9.22 5.72
N GLU A 619 2.30 10.03 5.14
CA GLU A 619 1.00 10.43 5.72
C GLU A 619 -0.11 9.40 5.47
#